data_AF-A0A953X171-F1
#
_entry.id   AF-A0A953X171-F1
#
_cell.length_a   1.000
_cell.length_b   1.000
_cell.length_c   1.000
_cell.angle_alpha   90.00
_cell.angle_beta   90.00
_cell.angle_gamma   90.00
#
_symmetry.space_group_name_H-M   'P 1'
#
loop_
_entity.id
_entity.type
_entity.pdbx_description
1 polymer ?
#
loop_
_entity_poly.entity_id
_entity_poly.type
_entity_poly.pdbx_seq_one_letter_code
_entity_poly.pdbx_strand_id
1 'polypeptide(L)'
;MQATQVTEILQAAETEGLFSAETVLGDLFRAAGLRRRPLTPEALKATAAATSAAALVSVSQLATAEMLERLGDAPRNADIAEALAAGLPQDVVEEALRQPGGFPRTADALRAAAVNTPAPPPGVFEAAEFDPVLEGLLVDALMEGAEIVIAAEDLPAAQTPARIVDLGAAIGPAGLEADLLADSVEAAARSMPAGGAIVIAGLAAAVMAIGLDYASDEGIAAAAALCALVKSSATGAAFPAAQAKALGLEARKAGTKRTCAVLVLPVADLTAWLPDCESGGTEPMPGVLAFSDDVPTLSRAARLAIAHRAPERLPEALERIAASGEHDLDRALGIDRLRDRGFSEDALDRVSRALGEGLPLNAAFSRWVLGDEVISTDLRLPPESFDADGRGLLSAMGFSRKDIQTAEATLDNRSEDTASAIAADCGIAVGASAEAEIALAAACAKALGGNVVLSVGSRGGLDMMEAALAEGLAVQLVGHRIAAGEDVRARMEHILALAEEMATEAEAPTAAPSRGAEAGHARRIRLPDRRKGYIQKAAVGGHKVYLHTGEFDDGSLGEIF
;
A
#
# COMPACT_ATOMS: atom_id res chain seq x y z
N MET A 1 -0.38 3.13 -42.57
CA MET A 1 0.86 3.67 -41.98
C MET A 1 2.02 2.78 -42.39
N GLN A 2 3.16 3.37 -42.76
CA GLN A 2 4.40 2.63 -43.01
C GLN A 2 5.11 2.30 -41.68
N ALA A 3 5.99 1.30 -41.65
CA ALA A 3 6.66 0.87 -40.40
C ALA A 3 7.43 2.01 -39.72
N THR A 4 8.18 2.82 -40.47
CA THR A 4 8.92 3.98 -39.95
C THR A 4 7.99 5.00 -39.29
N GLN A 5 6.85 5.27 -39.92
CA GLN A 5 5.82 6.18 -39.39
C GLN A 5 5.22 5.67 -38.07
N VAL A 6 5.01 4.35 -37.95
CA VAL A 6 4.51 3.74 -36.70
C VAL A 6 5.51 3.96 -35.56
N THR A 7 6.81 3.75 -35.82
CA THR A 7 7.86 3.96 -34.82
C THR A 7 7.98 5.42 -34.39
N GLU A 8 7.95 6.36 -35.34
CA GLU A 8 8.03 7.80 -35.03
C GLU A 8 6.86 8.29 -34.18
N ILE A 9 5.63 7.87 -34.52
CA ILE A 9 4.42 8.24 -33.74
C ILE A 9 4.48 7.66 -32.33
N LEU A 10 4.90 6.40 -32.17
CA LEU A 10 4.98 5.79 -30.85
C LEU A 10 6.08 6.41 -29.99
N GLN A 11 7.23 6.71 -30.56
CA GLN A 11 8.30 7.37 -29.81
C GLN A 11 7.87 8.76 -29.33
N ALA A 12 7.14 9.52 -30.15
CA ALA A 12 6.57 10.79 -29.73
C ALA A 12 5.52 10.59 -28.62
N ALA A 13 4.58 9.66 -28.81
CA ALA A 13 3.52 9.39 -27.82
C ALA A 13 4.06 8.87 -26.48
N GLU A 14 5.13 8.08 -26.47
CA GLU A 14 5.84 7.66 -25.25
C GLU A 14 6.54 8.84 -24.57
N THR A 15 7.18 9.71 -25.35
CA THR A 15 7.89 10.89 -24.82
C THR A 15 6.94 11.92 -24.21
N GLU A 16 5.74 12.05 -24.78
CA GLU A 16 4.69 12.96 -24.31
C GLU A 16 3.80 12.35 -23.21
N GLY A 17 4.06 11.12 -22.78
CA GLY A 17 3.29 10.44 -21.72
C GLY A 17 1.91 9.94 -22.15
N LEU A 18 1.57 9.99 -23.44
CA LEU A 18 0.32 9.44 -23.96
C LEU A 18 0.30 7.90 -23.92
N PHE A 19 1.46 7.26 -24.07
CA PHE A 19 1.60 5.81 -24.02
C PHE A 19 2.73 5.38 -23.09
N SER A 20 2.53 4.26 -22.40
CA SER A 20 3.64 3.55 -21.75
C SER A 20 4.56 2.92 -22.80
N ALA A 21 5.79 2.61 -22.40
CA ALA A 21 6.62 1.64 -23.11
C ALA A 21 5.88 0.29 -23.24
N GLU A 22 6.27 -0.50 -24.25
CA GLU A 22 5.72 -1.85 -24.42
C GLU A 22 6.14 -2.77 -23.26
N THR A 23 5.19 -3.52 -22.75
CA THR A 23 5.36 -4.50 -21.69
C THR A 23 4.51 -5.75 -21.98
N VAL A 24 4.34 -6.64 -21.00
CA VAL A 24 3.41 -7.76 -21.06
C VAL A 24 2.24 -7.56 -20.11
N LEU A 25 1.07 -8.09 -20.46
CA LEU A 25 -0.16 -7.86 -19.71
C LEU A 25 -0.08 -8.31 -18.24
N GLY A 26 0.70 -9.37 -17.95
CA GLY A 26 0.91 -9.86 -16.59
C GLY A 26 1.64 -8.88 -15.66
N ASP A 27 2.47 -8.00 -16.21
CA ASP A 27 3.15 -6.95 -15.44
C ASP A 27 2.18 -5.81 -15.09
N LEU A 28 1.13 -5.61 -15.91
CA LEU A 28 0.10 -4.60 -15.68
C LEU A 28 -1.02 -5.10 -14.76
N PHE A 29 -1.39 -6.38 -14.89
CA PHE A 29 -2.50 -6.97 -14.15
C PHE A 29 -2.23 -8.42 -13.79
N ARG A 30 -2.05 -8.72 -12.50
CA ARG A 30 -1.59 -10.04 -12.01
C ARG A 30 -2.53 -11.20 -12.33
N ALA A 31 -3.82 -10.93 -12.53
CA ALA A 31 -4.79 -11.95 -12.90
C ALA A 31 -4.81 -12.28 -14.41
N ALA A 32 -4.02 -11.58 -15.24
CA ALA A 32 -3.89 -11.89 -16.66
C ALA A 32 -3.43 -13.35 -16.89
N GLY A 33 -4.11 -14.05 -17.81
CA GLY A 33 -3.82 -15.44 -18.17
C GLY A 33 -4.18 -16.49 -17.11
N LEU A 34 -4.64 -16.10 -15.91
CA LEU A 34 -5.16 -17.03 -14.92
C LEU A 34 -6.56 -17.50 -15.33
N ARG A 35 -6.83 -18.80 -15.12
CA ARG A 35 -8.15 -19.38 -15.39
C ARG A 35 -9.08 -19.14 -14.22
N ARG A 36 -10.28 -18.66 -14.52
CA ARG A 36 -11.36 -18.61 -13.53
C ARG A 36 -11.75 -20.01 -13.07
N ARG A 37 -12.10 -20.10 -11.79
CA ARG A 37 -12.53 -21.33 -11.12
C ARG A 37 -13.87 -21.08 -10.42
N PRO A 38 -14.66 -22.12 -10.13
CA PRO A 38 -15.86 -21.95 -9.31
C PRO A 38 -15.52 -21.29 -7.96
N LEU A 39 -16.33 -20.32 -7.55
CA LEU A 39 -16.22 -19.70 -6.23
C LEU A 39 -16.78 -20.67 -5.19
N THR A 40 -15.90 -21.37 -4.47
CA THR A 40 -16.31 -22.31 -3.39
C THR A 40 -15.62 -21.97 -2.06
N PRO A 41 -16.18 -22.42 -0.93
CA PRO A 41 -15.56 -22.24 0.38
C PRO A 41 -14.11 -22.76 0.44
N GLU A 42 -13.82 -23.90 -0.17
CA GLU A 42 -12.48 -24.49 -0.22
C GLU A 42 -11.52 -23.64 -1.05
N ALA A 43 -11.99 -23.09 -2.16
CA ALA A 43 -11.19 -22.26 -3.04
C ALA A 43 -10.81 -20.93 -2.36
N LEU A 44 -11.76 -20.29 -1.65
CA LEU A 44 -11.49 -19.09 -0.85
C LEU A 44 -10.53 -19.38 0.31
N LYS A 45 -10.74 -20.47 1.06
CA LYS A 45 -9.82 -20.89 2.13
C LYS A 45 -8.41 -21.16 1.60
N ALA A 46 -8.28 -21.77 0.43
CA ALA A 46 -6.99 -22.01 -0.20
C ALA A 46 -6.29 -20.70 -0.58
N THR A 47 -7.03 -19.72 -1.14
CA THR A 47 -6.50 -18.39 -1.42
C THR A 47 -6.03 -17.69 -0.14
N ALA A 48 -6.86 -17.66 0.91
CA ALA A 48 -6.51 -17.08 2.20
C ALA A 48 -5.26 -17.75 2.82
N ALA A 49 -5.21 -19.09 2.79
CA ALA A 49 -4.08 -19.85 3.32
C ALA A 49 -2.77 -19.57 2.55
N ALA A 50 -2.83 -19.41 1.22
CA ALA A 50 -1.65 -19.06 0.42
C ALA A 50 -1.12 -17.66 0.78
N THR A 51 -2.01 -16.68 0.94
CA THR A 51 -1.65 -15.33 1.39
C THR A 51 -1.07 -15.33 2.79
N SER A 52 -1.72 -16.01 3.72
CA SER A 52 -1.25 -16.09 5.10
C SER A 52 0.12 -16.75 5.19
N ALA A 53 0.35 -17.83 4.43
CA ALA A 53 1.65 -18.52 4.35
C ALA A 53 2.76 -17.61 3.80
N ALA A 54 2.51 -16.90 2.70
CA ALA A 54 3.49 -15.97 2.12
C ALA A 54 3.89 -14.88 3.11
N ALA A 55 2.92 -14.33 3.84
CA ALA A 55 3.19 -13.29 4.81
C ALA A 55 3.88 -13.83 6.07
N LEU A 56 3.60 -15.06 6.51
CA LEU A 56 4.37 -15.72 7.58
C LEU A 56 5.83 -15.96 7.20
N VAL A 57 6.12 -16.27 5.94
CA VAL A 57 7.50 -16.39 5.43
C VAL A 57 8.23 -15.05 5.56
N SER A 58 7.60 -13.95 5.12
CA SER A 58 8.19 -12.60 5.24
C SER A 58 8.47 -12.22 6.69
N VAL A 59 7.51 -12.44 7.61
CA VAL A 59 7.69 -12.18 9.05
C VAL A 59 8.83 -13.03 9.64
N SER A 60 8.90 -14.32 9.28
CA SER A 60 9.96 -15.22 9.73
C SER A 60 11.34 -14.78 9.26
N GLN A 61 11.46 -14.32 8.00
CA GLN A 61 12.70 -13.79 7.45
C GLN A 61 13.16 -12.52 8.18
N LEU A 62 12.24 -11.59 8.49
CA LEU A 62 12.55 -10.37 9.26
C LEU A 62 13.02 -10.70 10.68
N ALA A 63 12.31 -11.58 11.38
CA ALA A 63 12.69 -12.00 12.73
C ALA A 63 14.08 -12.68 12.73
N THR A 64 14.33 -13.54 11.74
CA THR A 64 15.64 -14.20 11.58
C THR A 64 16.75 -13.17 11.30
N ALA A 65 16.49 -12.17 10.47
CA ALA A 65 17.45 -11.10 10.19
C ALA A 65 17.81 -10.30 11.45
N GLU A 66 16.82 -9.98 12.28
CA GLU A 66 17.02 -9.26 13.55
C GLU A 66 17.89 -10.06 14.53
N MET A 67 17.64 -11.38 14.64
CA MET A 67 18.48 -12.26 15.47
C MET A 67 19.93 -12.31 14.99
N LEU A 68 20.18 -12.33 13.68
CA LEU A 68 21.53 -12.30 13.11
C LEU A 68 22.23 -10.95 13.34
N GLU A 69 21.49 -9.84 13.21
CA GLU A 69 22.06 -8.51 13.41
C GLU A 69 22.57 -8.31 14.84
N ARG A 70 21.84 -8.84 15.83
CA ARG A 70 22.26 -8.82 17.25
C ARG A 70 23.59 -9.52 17.50
N LEU A 71 24.02 -10.45 16.63
CA LEU A 71 25.29 -11.15 16.75
C LEU A 71 26.50 -10.30 16.27
N GLY A 72 26.26 -9.31 15.41
CA GLY A 72 27.31 -8.45 14.84
C GLY A 72 28.31 -9.18 13.92
N ASP A 73 29.46 -8.54 13.65
CA ASP A 73 30.43 -9.01 12.63
C ASP A 73 31.22 -10.26 13.05
N ALA A 74 31.47 -10.43 14.35
CA ALA A 74 32.36 -11.46 14.89
C ALA A 74 31.82 -12.04 16.21
N PRO A 75 30.66 -12.73 16.18
CA PRO A 75 30.10 -13.32 17.39
C PRO A 75 30.99 -14.43 17.95
N ARG A 76 30.98 -14.59 19.28
CA ARG A 76 31.63 -15.73 19.92
C ARG A 76 30.76 -16.97 19.75
N ASN A 77 31.35 -18.16 19.84
CA ASN A 77 30.60 -19.41 19.81
C ASN A 77 29.49 -19.48 20.88
N ALA A 78 29.68 -18.81 22.02
CA ALA A 78 28.66 -18.72 23.06
C ALA A 78 27.44 -17.89 22.60
N ASP A 79 27.67 -16.76 21.93
CA ASP A 79 26.62 -15.89 21.40
C ASP A 79 25.83 -16.61 20.30
N ILE A 80 26.52 -17.38 19.43
CA ILE A 80 25.88 -18.24 18.42
C ILE A 80 25.05 -19.35 19.08
N ALA A 81 25.59 -20.02 20.10
CA ALA A 81 24.87 -21.08 20.80
C ALA A 81 23.61 -20.57 21.51
N GLU A 82 23.67 -19.37 22.08
CA GLU A 82 22.51 -18.70 22.67
C GLU A 82 21.47 -18.33 21.61
N ALA A 83 21.88 -17.76 20.47
CA ALA A 83 20.95 -17.46 19.38
C ALA A 83 20.28 -18.71 18.81
N LEU A 84 21.00 -19.83 18.66
CA LEU A 84 20.44 -21.13 18.27
C LEU A 84 19.42 -21.61 19.32
N ALA A 85 19.72 -21.49 20.62
CA ALA A 85 18.79 -21.83 21.69
C ALA A 85 17.55 -20.93 21.70
N ALA A 86 17.68 -19.67 21.26
CA ALA A 86 16.60 -18.71 21.09
C ALA A 86 15.79 -18.92 19.79
N GLY A 87 16.14 -19.91 18.97
CA GLY A 87 15.37 -20.28 17.77
C GLY A 87 15.96 -19.83 16.44
N LEU A 88 17.19 -19.30 16.40
CA LEU A 88 17.87 -19.01 15.15
C LEU A 88 18.10 -20.32 14.37
N PRO A 89 17.70 -20.44 13.09
CA PRO A 89 17.88 -21.69 12.35
C PRO A 89 19.36 -22.01 12.11
N GLN A 90 19.76 -23.26 12.35
CA GLN A 90 21.13 -23.73 12.15
C GLN A 90 21.61 -23.49 10.70
N ASP A 91 20.78 -23.81 9.71
CA ASP A 91 21.14 -23.66 8.29
C ASP A 91 21.45 -22.19 7.92
N VAL A 92 20.79 -21.23 8.58
CA VAL A 92 21.04 -19.79 8.39
C VAL A 92 22.38 -19.38 9.00
N VAL A 93 22.74 -19.94 10.17
CA VAL A 93 24.05 -19.73 10.79
C VAL A 93 25.16 -20.31 9.92
N GLU A 94 24.97 -21.52 9.39
CA GLU A 94 25.93 -22.15 8.47
C GLU A 94 26.14 -21.30 7.22
N GLU A 95 25.06 -20.75 6.65
CA GLU A 95 25.14 -19.84 5.52
C GLU A 95 25.85 -18.52 5.86
N ALA A 96 25.54 -17.91 7.01
CA ALA A 96 26.20 -16.69 7.49
C ALA A 96 27.71 -16.88 7.70
N LEU A 97 28.13 -18.01 8.26
CA LEU A 97 29.55 -18.35 8.43
C LEU A 97 30.27 -18.60 7.11
N ARG A 98 29.53 -19.00 6.06
CA ARG A 98 30.07 -19.29 4.73
C ARG A 98 30.18 -18.06 3.84
N GLN A 99 29.28 -17.08 3.98
CA GLN A 99 29.21 -15.92 3.09
C GLN A 99 30.28 -14.85 3.36
N PRO A 100 30.88 -14.24 2.31
CA PRO A 100 31.71 -13.04 2.47
C PRO A 100 30.88 -11.86 3.01
N GLY A 101 31.21 -11.37 4.20
CA GLY A 101 30.42 -10.35 4.90
C GLY A 101 29.61 -10.89 6.09
N GLY A 102 29.66 -12.20 6.34
CA GLY A 102 29.21 -12.80 7.60
C GLY A 102 27.73 -12.61 7.93
N PHE A 103 27.44 -12.57 9.23
CA PHE A 103 26.11 -12.39 9.80
C PHE A 103 25.38 -11.12 9.32
N PRO A 104 25.99 -9.92 9.29
CA PRO A 104 25.30 -8.70 8.84
C PRO A 104 24.81 -8.78 7.40
N ARG A 105 25.65 -9.28 6.48
CA ARG A 105 25.26 -9.43 5.08
C ARG A 105 24.10 -10.42 4.91
N THR A 106 24.11 -11.51 5.67
CA THR A 106 23.02 -12.49 5.63
C THR A 106 21.74 -11.90 6.21
N ALA A 107 21.82 -11.08 7.26
CA ALA A 107 20.67 -10.32 7.78
C ALA A 107 20.09 -9.37 6.72
N ASP A 108 20.92 -8.60 6.04
CA ASP A 108 20.48 -7.70 4.96
C ASP A 108 19.84 -8.47 3.80
N ALA A 109 20.41 -9.61 3.41
CA ALA A 109 19.85 -10.48 2.39
C ALA A 109 18.47 -11.03 2.78
N LEU A 110 18.28 -11.40 4.05
CA LEU A 110 16.98 -11.85 4.56
C LEU A 110 15.94 -10.71 4.59
N ARG A 111 16.33 -9.50 4.96
CA ARG A 111 15.44 -8.32 4.87
C ARG A 111 15.03 -8.03 3.44
N ALA A 112 16.00 -8.05 2.53
CA ALA A 112 15.73 -7.88 1.11
C ALA A 112 14.78 -8.99 0.60
N ALA A 113 14.96 -10.23 1.03
CA ALA A 113 14.05 -11.33 0.68
C ALA A 113 12.64 -11.16 1.28
N ALA A 114 12.53 -10.65 2.51
CA ALA A 114 11.26 -10.40 3.17
C ALA A 114 10.44 -9.31 2.47
N VAL A 115 11.11 -8.22 2.05
CA VAL A 115 10.49 -7.13 1.27
C VAL A 115 10.10 -7.61 -0.13
N ASN A 116 10.93 -8.46 -0.76
CA ASN A 116 10.70 -8.98 -2.10
C ASN A 116 9.98 -10.34 -2.11
N THR A 117 9.32 -10.72 -1.02
CA THR A 117 8.55 -11.98 -0.99
C THR A 117 7.41 -11.86 -2.01
N PRO A 118 7.38 -12.71 -3.07
CA PRO A 118 6.37 -12.59 -4.11
C PRO A 118 4.98 -12.78 -3.50
N ALA A 119 4.08 -11.85 -3.78
CA ALA A 119 2.67 -12.05 -3.45
C ALA A 119 2.16 -13.32 -4.16
N PRO A 120 1.32 -14.14 -3.49
CA PRO A 120 0.71 -15.27 -4.16
C PRO A 120 -0.19 -14.80 -5.32
N PRO A 121 -0.41 -15.66 -6.33
CA PRO A 121 -1.26 -15.32 -7.45
C PRO A 121 -2.69 -14.97 -6.99
N PRO A 122 -3.36 -14.00 -7.62
CA PRO A 122 -4.73 -13.65 -7.28
C PRO A 122 -5.68 -14.84 -7.40
N GLY A 123 -6.69 -14.87 -6.53
CA GLY A 123 -7.81 -15.80 -6.66
C GLY A 123 -8.74 -15.36 -7.78
N VAL A 124 -8.69 -16.03 -8.94
CA VAL A 124 -9.62 -15.74 -10.05
C VAL A 124 -10.81 -16.69 -10.04
N PHE A 125 -12.01 -16.14 -9.93
CA PHE A 125 -13.25 -16.90 -9.78
C PHE A 125 -14.33 -16.51 -10.79
N GLU A 126 -15.23 -17.45 -11.06
CA GLU A 126 -16.47 -17.20 -11.79
C GLU A 126 -17.46 -16.44 -10.91
N ALA A 127 -18.28 -15.58 -11.53
CA ALA A 127 -19.40 -14.95 -10.83
C ALA A 127 -20.38 -16.02 -10.30
N ALA A 128 -20.78 -15.87 -9.04
CA ALA A 128 -21.69 -16.78 -8.35
C ALA A 128 -22.65 -15.97 -7.45
N GLU A 129 -23.73 -16.61 -7.00
CA GLU A 129 -24.56 -16.05 -5.93
C GLU A 129 -23.79 -16.11 -4.61
N PHE A 130 -23.83 -15.00 -3.86
CA PHE A 130 -23.20 -14.89 -2.55
C PHE A 130 -24.20 -15.33 -1.48
N ASP A 131 -23.82 -16.35 -0.73
CA ASP A 131 -24.49 -16.69 0.53
C ASP A 131 -23.66 -16.17 1.71
N PRO A 132 -24.25 -16.07 2.92
CA PRO A 132 -23.52 -15.53 4.08
C PRO A 132 -22.25 -16.29 4.45
N VAL A 133 -22.10 -17.55 4.03
CA VAL A 133 -20.89 -18.34 4.29
C VAL A 133 -19.78 -17.95 3.33
N LEU A 134 -20.08 -17.83 2.04
CA LEU A 134 -19.14 -17.37 1.03
C LEU A 134 -18.72 -15.92 1.28
N GLU A 135 -19.65 -15.04 1.65
CA GLU A 135 -19.33 -13.66 2.04
C GLU A 135 -18.35 -13.62 3.22
N GLY A 136 -18.63 -14.37 4.29
CA GLY A 136 -17.75 -14.43 5.46
C GLY A 136 -16.34 -14.89 5.09
N LEU A 137 -16.23 -15.94 4.27
CA LEU A 137 -14.93 -16.45 3.81
C LEU A 137 -14.21 -15.51 2.84
N LEU A 138 -14.96 -14.74 2.05
CA LEU A 138 -14.41 -13.72 1.18
C LEU A 138 -13.79 -12.60 2.04
N VAL A 139 -14.52 -12.10 3.04
CA VAL A 139 -14.01 -11.11 4.00
C VAL A 139 -12.77 -11.63 4.72
N ASP A 140 -12.80 -12.86 5.23
CA ASP A 140 -11.65 -13.49 5.89
C ASP A 140 -10.42 -13.53 4.98
N ALA A 141 -10.60 -13.89 3.69
CA ALA A 141 -9.51 -13.90 2.72
C ALA A 141 -8.95 -12.49 2.46
N LEU A 142 -9.83 -11.48 2.32
CA LEU A 142 -9.42 -10.09 2.14
C LEU A 142 -8.69 -9.55 3.37
N MET A 143 -9.12 -9.92 4.57
CA MET A 143 -8.47 -9.56 5.84
C MET A 143 -7.07 -10.18 6.00
N GLU A 144 -6.78 -11.29 5.32
CA GLU A 144 -5.43 -11.85 5.23
C GLU A 144 -4.55 -11.12 4.20
N GLY A 145 -5.12 -10.24 3.37
CA GLY A 145 -4.45 -9.51 2.30
C GLY A 145 -4.58 -10.16 0.93
N ALA A 146 -5.55 -11.06 0.72
CA ALA A 146 -5.71 -11.72 -0.57
C ALA A 146 -6.18 -10.75 -1.65
N GLU A 147 -5.67 -10.92 -2.87
CA GLU A 147 -6.25 -10.31 -4.06
C GLU A 147 -7.20 -11.30 -4.73
N ILE A 148 -8.42 -10.84 -5.03
CA ILE A 148 -9.47 -11.68 -5.60
C ILE A 148 -10.06 -10.97 -6.81
N VAL A 149 -10.23 -11.71 -7.92
CA VAL A 149 -10.88 -11.23 -9.13
C VAL A 149 -12.07 -12.13 -9.44
N ILE A 150 -13.25 -11.54 -9.58
CA ILE A 150 -14.46 -12.25 -9.99
C ILE A 150 -14.80 -11.79 -11.40
N ALA A 151 -14.78 -12.71 -12.35
CA ALA A 151 -14.91 -12.38 -13.78
C ALA A 151 -15.84 -13.33 -14.53
N ALA A 152 -16.62 -12.75 -15.45
CA ALA A 152 -17.50 -13.48 -16.35
C ALA A 152 -16.78 -14.09 -17.58
N GLU A 153 -15.54 -13.68 -17.85
CA GLU A 153 -14.72 -14.16 -18.97
C GLU A 153 -13.25 -14.29 -18.54
N ASP A 154 -12.49 -15.16 -19.23
CA ASP A 154 -11.04 -15.28 -19.01
C ASP A 154 -10.31 -14.10 -19.66
N LEU A 155 -9.31 -13.56 -18.98
CA LEU A 155 -8.46 -12.49 -19.49
C LEU A 155 -7.44 -13.01 -20.51
N PRO A 156 -6.88 -12.13 -21.38
CA PRO A 156 -5.79 -12.50 -22.28
C PRO A 156 -4.58 -13.04 -21.51
N ALA A 157 -3.73 -13.79 -22.22
CA ALA A 157 -2.56 -14.42 -21.61
C ALA A 157 -1.63 -13.38 -20.96
N ALA A 158 -0.98 -13.73 -19.86
CA ALA A 158 -0.02 -12.86 -19.18
C ALA A 158 1.10 -12.34 -20.11
N GLN A 159 1.50 -13.16 -21.09
CA GLN A 159 2.55 -12.85 -22.07
C GLN A 159 2.06 -12.05 -23.29
N THR A 160 0.79 -11.65 -23.32
CA THR A 160 0.27 -10.79 -24.39
C THR A 160 0.98 -9.43 -24.33
N PRO A 161 1.64 -8.98 -25.41
CA PRO A 161 2.24 -7.64 -25.48
C PRO A 161 1.18 -6.59 -25.15
N ALA A 162 1.53 -5.62 -24.31
CA ALA A 162 0.60 -4.64 -23.80
C ALA A 162 1.21 -3.25 -23.71
N ARG A 163 0.37 -2.23 -23.86
CA ARG A 163 0.69 -0.81 -23.65
C ARG A 163 -0.47 -0.13 -22.94
N ILE A 164 -0.17 0.82 -22.07
CA ILE A 164 -1.19 1.66 -21.43
C ILE A 164 -1.32 2.95 -22.24
N VAL A 165 -2.55 3.41 -22.46
CA VAL A 165 -2.84 4.74 -23.01
C VAL A 165 -3.42 5.64 -21.93
N ASP A 166 -2.86 6.83 -21.73
CA ASP A 166 -3.43 7.87 -20.87
C ASP A 166 -4.38 8.75 -21.69
N LEU A 167 -5.69 8.62 -21.46
CA LEU A 167 -6.67 9.45 -22.15
C LEU A 167 -6.66 10.90 -21.66
N GLY A 168 -6.17 11.18 -20.45
CA GLY A 168 -6.03 12.54 -19.93
C GLY A 168 -5.02 13.33 -20.75
N ALA A 169 -3.89 12.71 -21.10
CA ALA A 169 -2.84 13.30 -21.94
C ALA A 169 -3.35 13.74 -23.33
N ALA A 170 -4.38 13.09 -23.87
CA ALA A 170 -4.98 13.44 -25.16
C ALA A 170 -5.92 14.66 -25.13
N ILE A 171 -6.15 15.28 -23.97
CA ILE A 171 -6.98 16.49 -23.85
C ILE A 171 -6.07 17.71 -23.69
N GLY A 172 -6.11 18.63 -24.64
CA GLY A 172 -5.40 19.91 -24.58
C GLY A 172 -6.32 21.09 -24.28
N PRO A 173 -5.79 22.33 -24.24
CA PRO A 173 -6.59 23.55 -24.04
C PRO A 173 -7.67 23.79 -25.11
N ALA A 174 -7.57 23.13 -26.26
CA ALA A 174 -8.56 23.16 -27.34
C ALA A 174 -9.59 22.00 -27.26
N GLY A 175 -9.49 21.15 -26.24
CA GLY A 175 -10.29 19.92 -26.10
C GLY A 175 -9.53 18.67 -26.54
N LEU A 176 -10.28 17.62 -26.87
CA LEU A 176 -9.74 16.31 -27.27
C LEU A 176 -8.98 16.37 -28.59
N GLU A 177 -7.71 15.96 -28.58
CA GLU A 177 -6.87 15.79 -29.76
C GLU A 177 -7.13 14.43 -30.43
N ALA A 178 -8.35 14.28 -30.98
CA ALA A 178 -8.89 12.98 -31.41
C ALA A 178 -8.09 12.28 -32.51
N ASP A 179 -7.47 13.04 -33.42
CA ASP A 179 -6.65 12.50 -34.50
C ASP A 179 -5.30 12.00 -33.98
N LEU A 180 -4.65 12.77 -33.10
CA LEU A 180 -3.42 12.35 -32.42
C LEU A 180 -3.64 11.06 -31.64
N LEU A 181 -4.72 11.00 -30.83
CA LEU A 181 -5.07 9.80 -30.07
C LEU A 181 -5.33 8.62 -31.01
N ALA A 182 -6.10 8.82 -32.09
CA ALA A 182 -6.46 7.75 -33.01
C ALA A 182 -5.24 7.19 -33.77
N ASP A 183 -4.38 8.05 -34.29
CA ASP A 183 -3.17 7.66 -35.01
C ASP A 183 -2.18 6.96 -34.08
N SER A 184 -2.03 7.42 -32.84
CA SER A 184 -1.17 6.81 -31.83
C SER A 184 -1.67 5.43 -31.40
N VAL A 185 -2.98 5.29 -31.17
CA VAL A 185 -3.61 3.99 -30.85
C VAL A 185 -3.50 3.01 -32.03
N GLU A 186 -3.68 3.47 -33.27
CA GLU A 186 -3.47 2.61 -34.44
C GLU A 186 -2.00 2.19 -34.57
N ALA A 187 -1.06 3.11 -34.34
CA ALA A 187 0.38 2.81 -34.32
C ALA A 187 0.71 1.74 -33.26
N ALA A 188 0.21 1.89 -32.03
CA ALA A 188 0.41 0.94 -30.94
C ALA A 188 -0.13 -0.45 -31.29
N ALA A 189 -1.34 -0.53 -31.84
CA ALA A 189 -1.89 -1.81 -32.27
C ALA A 189 -1.07 -2.45 -33.42
N ARG A 190 -0.48 -1.64 -34.30
CA ARG A 190 0.36 -2.12 -35.42
C ARG A 190 1.76 -2.56 -34.97
N SER A 191 2.29 -2.02 -33.87
CA SER A 191 3.59 -2.47 -33.34
C SER A 191 3.51 -3.87 -32.73
N MET A 192 2.29 -4.36 -32.40
CA MET A 192 2.03 -5.68 -31.83
C MET A 192 1.30 -6.62 -32.84
N PRO A 193 1.94 -7.04 -33.95
CA PRO A 193 1.26 -7.68 -35.09
C PRO A 193 0.73 -9.10 -34.82
N ALA A 194 1.24 -9.78 -33.80
CA ALA A 194 0.76 -11.11 -33.39
C ALA A 194 -0.53 -11.04 -32.55
N GLY A 195 -1.01 -9.84 -32.24
CA GLY A 195 -2.09 -9.58 -31.30
C GLY A 195 -1.53 -9.08 -29.96
N GLY A 196 -1.96 -7.89 -29.55
CA GLY A 196 -1.57 -7.26 -28.30
C GLY A 196 -2.78 -6.68 -27.55
N ALA A 197 -2.52 -6.02 -26.42
CA ALA A 197 -3.53 -5.37 -25.59
C ALA A 197 -3.22 -3.87 -25.45
N ILE A 198 -4.26 -3.04 -25.54
CA ILE A 198 -4.22 -1.65 -25.14
C ILE A 198 -5.03 -1.53 -23.85
N VAL A 199 -4.38 -1.14 -22.77
CA VAL A 199 -5.01 -0.88 -21.48
C VAL A 199 -5.29 0.61 -21.38
N ILE A 200 -6.55 0.97 -21.14
CA ILE A 200 -6.98 2.36 -21.01
C ILE A 200 -6.80 2.80 -19.56
N ALA A 201 -6.13 3.94 -19.38
CA ALA A 201 -6.06 4.71 -18.14
C ALA A 201 -6.50 6.17 -18.41
N GLY A 202 -6.55 6.99 -17.36
CA GLY A 202 -6.84 8.42 -17.51
C GLY A 202 -8.29 8.76 -17.85
N LEU A 203 -9.26 7.83 -17.66
CA LEU A 203 -10.65 8.07 -18.05
C LEU A 203 -11.29 9.21 -17.26
N ALA A 204 -11.18 9.20 -15.92
CA ALA A 204 -11.74 10.26 -15.09
C ALA A 204 -11.02 11.60 -15.33
N ALA A 205 -9.69 11.56 -15.50
CA ALA A 205 -8.89 12.72 -15.86
C ALA A 205 -9.35 13.32 -17.20
N ALA A 206 -9.59 12.50 -18.23
CA ALA A 206 -10.07 12.95 -19.53
C ALA A 206 -11.48 13.55 -19.45
N VAL A 207 -12.42 12.90 -18.75
CA VAL A 207 -13.79 13.40 -18.55
C VAL A 207 -13.77 14.76 -17.84
N MET A 208 -12.99 14.86 -16.75
CA MET A 208 -12.81 16.12 -16.02
C MET A 208 -12.17 17.17 -16.93
N ALA A 209 -11.08 16.84 -17.63
CA ALA A 209 -10.36 17.77 -18.50
C ALA A 209 -11.23 18.30 -19.65
N ILE A 210 -12.23 17.55 -20.13
CA ILE A 210 -13.22 18.04 -21.12
C ILE A 210 -14.20 19.04 -20.47
N GLY A 211 -14.27 19.12 -19.15
CA GLY A 211 -15.17 19.98 -18.38
C GLY A 211 -16.50 19.30 -18.02
N LEU A 212 -16.52 17.97 -17.97
CA LEU A 212 -17.69 17.18 -17.62
C LEU A 212 -17.55 16.56 -16.22
N ASP A 213 -18.66 16.42 -15.51
CA ASP A 213 -18.68 15.78 -14.20
C ASP A 213 -18.70 14.26 -14.37
N TYR A 214 -17.84 13.54 -13.64
CA TYR A 214 -17.69 12.08 -13.72
C TYR A 214 -19.03 11.33 -13.64
N ALA A 215 -19.88 11.70 -12.69
CA ALA A 215 -21.16 11.04 -12.41
C ALA A 215 -22.33 11.54 -13.27
N SER A 216 -22.11 12.51 -14.16
CA SER A 216 -23.17 13.02 -15.05
C SER A 216 -23.44 12.07 -16.22
N ASP A 217 -24.65 12.11 -16.77
CA ASP A 217 -25.00 11.34 -17.98
C ASP A 217 -24.05 11.69 -19.14
N GLU A 218 -23.67 12.97 -19.28
CA GLU A 218 -22.70 13.43 -20.27
C GLU A 218 -21.29 12.88 -20.01
N GLY A 219 -20.83 12.88 -18.75
CA GLY A 219 -19.52 12.35 -18.35
C GLY A 219 -19.41 10.84 -18.61
N ILE A 220 -20.45 10.08 -18.21
CA ILE A 220 -20.55 8.64 -18.48
C ILE A 220 -20.56 8.36 -19.99
N ALA A 221 -21.32 9.15 -20.77
CA ALA A 221 -21.34 9.03 -22.22
C ALA A 221 -19.99 9.36 -22.86
N ALA A 222 -19.28 10.38 -22.36
CA ALA A 222 -17.97 10.76 -22.84
C ALA A 222 -16.91 9.67 -22.55
N ALA A 223 -16.90 9.11 -21.34
CA ALA A 223 -16.01 7.99 -20.99
C ALA A 223 -16.23 6.79 -21.92
N ALA A 224 -17.49 6.38 -22.11
CA ALA A 224 -17.83 5.30 -23.03
C ALA A 224 -17.44 5.61 -24.49
N ALA A 225 -17.55 6.87 -24.91
CA ALA A 225 -17.16 7.30 -26.24
C ALA A 225 -15.64 7.29 -26.43
N LEU A 226 -14.86 7.67 -25.42
CA LEU A 226 -13.40 7.56 -25.45
C LEU A 226 -12.96 6.10 -25.56
N CYS A 227 -13.55 5.19 -24.78
CA CYS A 227 -13.33 3.75 -24.92
C CYS A 227 -13.67 3.24 -26.33
N ALA A 228 -14.81 3.68 -26.89
CA ALA A 228 -15.22 3.32 -28.25
C ALA A 228 -14.25 3.86 -29.32
N LEU A 229 -13.71 5.06 -29.13
CA LEU A 229 -12.72 5.67 -30.02
C LEU A 229 -11.42 4.87 -30.00
N VAL A 230 -10.89 4.54 -28.81
CA VAL A 230 -9.71 3.67 -28.66
C VAL A 230 -9.96 2.32 -29.32
N LYS A 231 -11.09 1.66 -29.06
CA LYS A 231 -11.44 0.38 -29.69
C LYS A 231 -11.53 0.49 -31.21
N SER A 232 -12.15 1.53 -31.74
CA SER A 232 -12.22 1.77 -33.18
C SER A 232 -10.82 1.91 -33.78
N SER A 233 -9.97 2.74 -33.18
CA SER A 233 -8.60 2.97 -33.62
C SER A 233 -7.70 1.74 -33.48
N ALA A 234 -7.85 0.93 -32.43
CA ALA A 234 -7.02 -0.24 -32.11
C ALA A 234 -7.39 -1.50 -32.90
N THR A 235 -8.68 -1.67 -33.23
CA THR A 235 -9.19 -2.91 -33.86
C THR A 235 -9.71 -2.73 -35.28
N GLY A 236 -9.95 -1.47 -35.71
CA GLY A 236 -10.65 -1.16 -36.94
C GLY A 236 -12.17 -1.32 -36.84
N ALA A 237 -12.73 -1.47 -35.63
CA ALA A 237 -14.18 -1.45 -35.42
C ALA A 237 -14.79 -0.10 -35.81
N ALA A 238 -16.09 -0.07 -36.09
CA ALA A 238 -16.80 1.19 -36.33
C ALA A 238 -16.86 2.04 -35.06
N PHE A 239 -16.83 3.37 -35.22
CA PHE A 239 -17.10 4.35 -34.18
C PHE A 239 -18.51 4.92 -34.40
N PRO A 240 -19.54 4.49 -33.62
CA PRO A 240 -20.93 4.83 -33.90
C PRO A 240 -21.26 6.31 -33.69
N ALA A 241 -22.28 6.82 -34.41
CA ALA A 241 -22.70 8.22 -34.33
C ALA A 241 -23.14 8.68 -32.93
N ALA A 242 -23.71 7.78 -32.11
CA ALA A 242 -24.06 8.12 -30.73
C ALA A 242 -22.82 8.45 -29.88
N GLN A 243 -21.76 7.66 -30.00
CA GLN A 243 -20.49 7.89 -29.30
C GLN A 243 -19.74 9.09 -29.89
N ALA A 244 -19.76 9.23 -31.23
CA ALA A 244 -19.16 10.38 -31.89
C ALA A 244 -19.79 11.70 -31.43
N LYS A 245 -21.11 11.74 -31.30
CA LYS A 245 -21.83 12.91 -30.78
C LYS A 245 -21.40 13.28 -29.36
N ALA A 246 -21.16 12.31 -28.48
CA ALA A 246 -20.76 12.56 -27.09
C ALA A 246 -19.40 13.28 -26.98
N LEU A 247 -18.52 13.14 -27.98
CA LEU A 247 -17.22 13.81 -28.06
C LEU A 247 -17.18 14.96 -29.07
N GLY A 248 -18.30 15.30 -29.71
CA GLY A 248 -18.32 16.31 -30.78
C GLY A 248 -17.54 15.90 -32.04
N LEU A 249 -17.40 14.61 -32.29
CA LEU A 249 -16.64 14.03 -33.40
C LEU A 249 -17.55 13.49 -34.51
N GLU A 250 -16.96 13.17 -35.66
CA GLU A 250 -17.63 12.43 -36.72
C GLU A 250 -17.59 10.91 -36.49
N ALA A 251 -18.66 10.23 -36.88
CA ALA A 251 -18.74 8.77 -36.83
C ALA A 251 -17.76 8.13 -37.84
N ARG A 252 -17.14 7.01 -37.46
CA ARG A 252 -16.20 6.27 -38.33
C ARG A 252 -16.81 4.93 -38.75
N LYS A 253 -16.71 4.61 -40.03
CA LYS A 253 -17.08 3.27 -40.54
C LYS A 253 -16.02 2.25 -40.12
N ALA A 254 -16.39 0.98 -40.06
CA ALA A 254 -15.43 -0.10 -39.81
C ALA A 254 -14.34 -0.10 -40.88
N GLY A 255 -13.09 -0.22 -40.44
CA GLY A 255 -11.89 -0.28 -41.27
C GLY A 255 -11.32 -1.69 -41.39
N THR A 256 -10.01 -1.76 -41.64
CA THR A 256 -9.27 -3.03 -41.66
C THR A 256 -9.23 -3.63 -40.26
N LYS A 257 -9.73 -4.86 -40.11
CA LYS A 257 -9.71 -5.59 -38.84
C LYS A 257 -8.28 -5.86 -38.39
N ARG A 258 -8.01 -5.58 -37.12
CA ARG A 258 -6.76 -5.86 -36.42
C ARG A 258 -7.06 -6.63 -35.14
N THR A 259 -6.22 -7.62 -34.83
CA THR A 259 -6.34 -8.37 -33.58
C THR A 259 -5.68 -7.56 -32.48
N CYS A 260 -6.49 -6.94 -31.62
CA CYS A 260 -6.01 -6.23 -30.45
C CYS A 260 -7.11 -6.26 -29.39
N ALA A 261 -6.76 -6.61 -28.16
CA ALA A 261 -7.65 -6.45 -27.02
C ALA A 261 -7.62 -4.99 -26.56
N VAL A 262 -8.77 -4.44 -26.19
CA VAL A 262 -8.85 -3.12 -25.55
C VAL A 262 -9.52 -3.32 -24.21
N LEU A 263 -8.80 -3.00 -23.15
CA LEU A 263 -9.13 -3.36 -21.78
C LEU A 263 -9.14 -2.11 -20.90
N VAL A 264 -9.96 -2.09 -19.87
CA VAL A 264 -9.83 -1.17 -18.73
C VAL A 264 -9.56 -2.05 -17.51
N LEU A 265 -8.34 -1.97 -16.97
CA LEU A 265 -7.88 -2.81 -15.87
C LEU A 265 -7.34 -1.94 -14.73
N PRO A 266 -7.48 -2.35 -13.47
CA PRO A 266 -6.77 -1.73 -12.36
C PRO A 266 -5.28 -2.09 -12.45
N VAL A 267 -4.45 -1.15 -12.90
CA VAL A 267 -3.00 -1.37 -13.05
C VAL A 267 -2.34 -1.21 -11.69
N ALA A 268 -1.63 -2.25 -11.23
CA ALA A 268 -0.87 -2.21 -9.99
C ALA A 268 0.40 -1.36 -10.21
N ASP A 269 0.44 -0.16 -9.61
CA ASP A 269 1.50 0.87 -9.80
C ASP A 269 1.47 1.54 -11.18
N LEU A 270 0.35 2.20 -11.49
CA LEU A 270 0.22 3.00 -12.71
C LEU A 270 1.35 4.05 -12.86
N THR A 271 1.80 4.64 -11.77
CA THR A 271 2.85 5.66 -11.73
C THR A 271 4.21 5.16 -12.22
N ALA A 272 4.52 3.87 -12.04
CA ALA A 272 5.75 3.29 -12.60
C ALA A 272 5.74 3.24 -14.14
N TRP A 273 4.56 3.23 -14.76
CA TRP A 273 4.41 3.13 -16.21
C TRP A 273 4.07 4.46 -16.88
N LEU A 274 3.25 5.28 -16.21
CA LEU A 274 2.77 6.58 -16.65
C LEU A 274 2.78 7.54 -15.45
N PRO A 275 3.93 8.17 -15.15
CA PRO A 275 4.11 9.00 -13.95
C PRO A 275 3.13 10.18 -13.85
N ASP A 276 2.73 10.73 -15.00
CA ASP A 276 1.85 11.89 -15.09
C ASP A 276 0.35 11.54 -15.21
N CYS A 277 -0.01 10.25 -15.23
CA CYS A 277 -1.41 9.84 -15.37
C CYS A 277 -2.19 10.06 -14.07
N GLU A 278 -3.24 10.87 -14.14
CA GLU A 278 -3.94 11.39 -12.95
C GLU A 278 -5.09 10.49 -12.47
N SER A 279 -5.46 9.45 -13.23
CA SER A 279 -6.50 8.48 -12.83
C SER A 279 -6.30 7.10 -13.45
N GLY A 280 -6.60 6.04 -12.68
CA GLY A 280 -6.47 4.66 -13.11
C GLY A 280 -7.80 4.02 -13.49
N GLY A 281 -7.77 3.11 -14.47
CA GLY A 281 -8.93 2.30 -14.85
C GLY A 281 -10.21 3.13 -15.07
N THR A 282 -11.26 2.81 -14.33
CA THR A 282 -12.52 3.57 -14.29
C THR A 282 -12.69 4.38 -13.00
N GLU A 283 -11.70 4.39 -12.13
CA GLU A 283 -11.79 5.03 -10.81
C GLU A 283 -11.98 6.55 -10.96
N PRO A 284 -12.74 7.21 -10.07
CA PRO A 284 -12.85 8.66 -10.08
C PRO A 284 -11.50 9.32 -9.80
N MET A 285 -11.37 10.61 -10.13
CA MET A 285 -10.18 11.38 -9.78
C MET A 285 -9.94 11.30 -8.26
N PRO A 286 -8.72 10.94 -7.81
CA PRO A 286 -8.41 10.84 -6.38
C PRO A 286 -8.45 12.21 -5.69
N GLY A 287 -8.18 13.27 -6.45
CA GLY A 287 -8.19 14.65 -6.02
C GLY A 287 -8.00 15.60 -7.20
N VAL A 288 -7.90 16.88 -6.89
CA VAL A 288 -7.65 17.98 -7.84
C VAL A 288 -6.37 18.74 -7.52
N LEU A 289 -5.61 18.35 -6.49
CA LEU A 289 -4.24 18.83 -6.32
C LEU A 289 -3.22 18.00 -7.09
N ALA A 290 -2.18 18.69 -7.51
CA ALA A 290 -0.90 18.13 -7.92
C ALA A 290 0.20 18.92 -7.21
N PHE A 291 1.27 18.22 -6.84
CA PHE A 291 2.43 18.82 -6.20
C PHE A 291 3.51 19.07 -7.26
N SER A 292 3.99 20.30 -7.33
CA SER A 292 5.14 20.68 -8.15
C SER A 292 6.31 21.04 -7.23
N ASP A 293 7.53 21.08 -7.76
CA ASP A 293 8.76 21.30 -6.98
C ASP A 293 8.80 22.62 -6.16
N ASP A 294 7.89 23.58 -6.42
CA ASP A 294 7.90 24.89 -5.77
C ASP A 294 6.63 25.23 -4.95
N VAL A 295 5.44 24.78 -5.39
CA VAL A 295 4.14 25.15 -4.79
C VAL A 295 3.06 24.09 -5.13
N PRO A 296 2.11 23.79 -4.22
CA PRO A 296 0.89 23.08 -4.59
C PRO A 296 0.12 23.79 -5.68
N THR A 297 -0.49 23.01 -6.55
CA THR A 297 -1.24 23.53 -7.67
C THR A 297 -2.34 22.55 -8.06
N LEU A 298 -3.22 22.94 -8.97
CA LEU A 298 -4.24 22.04 -9.50
C LEU A 298 -3.62 20.89 -10.32
N SER A 299 -4.27 19.74 -10.35
CA SER A 299 -4.05 18.68 -11.33
C SER A 299 -4.24 19.24 -12.75
N ARG A 300 -3.56 18.68 -13.74
CA ARG A 300 -3.68 19.07 -15.15
C ARG A 300 -5.13 18.95 -15.62
N ALA A 301 -5.81 17.85 -15.28
CA ALA A 301 -7.24 17.66 -15.56
C ALA A 301 -8.09 18.77 -14.95
N ALA A 302 -7.89 19.10 -13.67
CA ALA A 302 -8.65 20.16 -13.01
C ALA A 302 -8.37 21.55 -13.63
N ARG A 303 -7.11 21.85 -13.99
CA ARG A 303 -6.76 23.11 -14.68
C ARG A 303 -7.47 23.24 -16.01
N LEU A 304 -7.46 22.19 -16.84
CA LEU A 304 -8.16 22.18 -18.12
C LEU A 304 -9.66 22.31 -17.92
N ALA A 305 -10.22 21.58 -16.95
CA ALA A 305 -11.64 21.64 -16.62
C ALA A 305 -12.09 23.07 -16.25
N ILE A 306 -11.34 23.75 -15.38
CA ILE A 306 -11.61 25.15 -15.01
C ILE A 306 -11.38 26.07 -16.22
N ALA A 307 -10.33 25.87 -17.02
CA ALA A 307 -10.10 26.66 -18.23
C ALA A 307 -11.26 26.55 -19.24
N HIS A 308 -11.92 25.39 -19.32
CA HIS A 308 -13.08 25.20 -20.18
C HIS A 308 -14.39 25.73 -19.60
N ARG A 309 -14.60 25.62 -18.28
CA ARG A 309 -15.87 25.98 -17.63
C ARG A 309 -15.91 27.40 -17.07
N ALA A 310 -14.82 27.88 -16.52
CA ALA A 310 -14.69 29.17 -15.83
C ALA A 310 -13.27 29.76 -16.02
N PRO A 311 -12.82 30.01 -17.26
CA PRO A 311 -11.47 30.49 -17.56
C PRO A 311 -11.09 31.76 -16.81
N GLU A 312 -12.07 32.64 -16.55
CA GLU A 312 -11.88 33.88 -15.80
C GLU A 312 -11.55 33.66 -14.32
N ARG A 313 -11.88 32.49 -13.76
CA ARG A 313 -11.65 32.15 -12.35
C ARG A 313 -10.35 31.38 -12.13
N LEU A 314 -9.74 30.85 -13.18
CA LEU A 314 -8.51 30.04 -13.08
C LEU A 314 -7.35 30.78 -12.39
N PRO A 315 -7.04 32.06 -12.70
CA PRO A 315 -5.93 32.76 -12.03
C PRO A 315 -6.15 32.89 -10.52
N GLU A 316 -7.36 33.26 -10.10
CA GLU A 316 -7.72 33.38 -8.68
C GLU A 316 -7.71 32.01 -7.98
N ALA A 317 -8.19 30.96 -8.65
CA ALA A 317 -8.16 29.60 -8.12
C ALA A 317 -6.72 29.12 -7.84
N LEU A 318 -5.80 29.36 -8.78
CA LEU A 318 -4.38 29.02 -8.61
C LEU A 318 -3.72 29.81 -7.49
N GLU A 319 -4.01 31.12 -7.37
CA GLU A 319 -3.51 31.97 -6.29
C GLU A 319 -4.00 31.49 -4.92
N ARG A 320 -5.30 31.16 -4.81
CA ARG A 320 -5.89 30.63 -3.57
C ARG A 320 -5.29 29.29 -3.15
N ILE A 321 -4.98 28.41 -4.10
CA ILE A 321 -4.33 27.11 -3.83
C ILE A 321 -2.87 27.31 -3.42
N ALA A 322 -2.13 28.17 -4.13
CA ALA A 322 -0.76 28.49 -3.77
C ALA A 322 -0.63 29.05 -2.34
N ALA A 323 -1.64 29.80 -1.88
CA ALA A 323 -1.70 30.37 -0.55
C ALA A 323 -2.23 29.41 0.54
N SER A 324 -2.64 28.17 0.22
CA SER A 324 -3.32 27.30 1.21
C SER A 324 -2.42 26.91 2.38
N GLY A 325 -1.13 26.64 2.11
CA GLY A 325 -0.17 26.20 3.13
C GLY A 325 0.04 27.20 4.28
N GLU A 326 0.06 28.51 3.98
CA GLU A 326 0.15 29.56 5.00
C GLU A 326 -1.11 29.63 5.87
N HIS A 327 -2.29 29.57 5.23
CA HIS A 327 -3.57 29.55 5.94
C HIS A 327 -3.73 28.31 6.84
N ASP A 328 -3.25 27.16 6.36
CA ASP A 328 -3.27 25.91 7.09
C ASP A 328 -2.33 25.94 8.30
N LEU A 329 -1.13 26.52 8.15
CA LEU A 329 -0.19 26.73 9.25
C LEU A 329 -0.77 27.65 10.34
N ASP A 330 -1.34 28.79 9.94
CA ASP A 330 -1.93 29.75 10.89
C ASP A 330 -3.09 29.12 11.66
N ARG A 331 -3.94 28.36 10.98
CA ARG A 331 -5.06 27.67 11.64
C ARG A 331 -4.60 26.56 12.58
N ALA A 332 -3.55 25.81 12.22
CA ALA A 332 -3.10 24.65 12.97
C ALA A 332 -2.32 25.04 14.24
N LEU A 333 -1.40 26.02 14.13
CA LEU A 333 -0.47 26.37 15.20
C LEU A 333 -0.49 27.86 15.56
N GLY A 334 -1.03 28.73 14.71
CA GLY A 334 -1.00 30.19 14.84
C GLY A 334 0.35 30.75 14.44
N ILE A 335 0.41 31.55 13.37
CA ILE A 335 1.67 32.14 12.89
C ILE A 335 2.28 33.02 13.98
N ASP A 336 1.48 33.84 14.66
CA ASP A 336 1.98 34.68 15.76
C ASP A 336 2.51 33.85 16.93
N ARG A 337 1.90 32.69 17.21
CA ARG A 337 2.33 31.77 18.27
C ARG A 337 3.66 31.09 17.95
N LEU A 338 3.94 30.87 16.67
CA LEU A 338 5.23 30.39 16.16
C LEU A 338 6.29 31.51 16.20
N ARG A 339 5.95 32.73 15.78
CA ARG A 339 6.84 33.91 15.89
C ARG A 339 7.27 34.16 17.33
N ASP A 340 6.33 34.13 18.28
CA ASP A 340 6.59 34.28 19.71
C ASP A 340 7.55 33.20 20.26
N ARG A 341 7.67 32.07 19.56
CA ARG A 341 8.60 30.98 19.88
C ARG A 341 9.93 31.08 19.13
N GLY A 342 10.14 32.07 18.27
CA GLY A 342 11.42 32.32 17.61
C GLY A 342 11.54 31.78 16.18
N PHE A 343 10.43 31.32 15.57
CA PHE A 343 10.43 31.04 14.13
C PHE A 343 10.51 32.36 13.36
N SER A 344 11.50 32.49 12.48
CA SER A 344 11.66 33.62 11.57
C SER A 344 10.67 33.54 10.39
N GLU A 345 10.50 34.62 9.63
CA GLU A 345 9.66 34.60 8.43
C GLU A 345 10.19 33.56 7.41
N ASP A 346 11.51 33.42 7.24
CA ASP A 346 12.09 32.39 6.37
C ASP A 346 11.73 30.97 6.85
N ALA A 347 11.75 30.72 8.16
CA ALA A 347 11.32 29.44 8.71
C ALA A 347 9.84 29.16 8.45
N LEU A 348 8.98 30.17 8.64
CA LEU A 348 7.54 30.08 8.42
C LEU A 348 7.20 29.87 6.95
N ASP A 349 7.91 30.53 6.03
CA ASP A 349 7.76 30.37 4.59
C ASP A 349 8.11 28.94 4.15
N ARG A 350 9.21 28.37 4.68
CA ARG A 350 9.62 26.98 4.40
C ARG A 350 8.59 25.98 4.89
N VAL A 351 8.09 26.15 6.12
CA VAL A 351 7.07 25.26 6.69
C VAL A 351 5.76 25.38 5.93
N SER A 352 5.31 26.60 5.62
CA SER A 352 4.07 26.83 4.87
C SER A 352 4.13 26.22 3.48
N ARG A 353 5.28 26.32 2.80
CA ARG A 353 5.52 25.66 1.52
C ARG A 353 5.43 24.14 1.64
N ALA A 354 6.13 23.54 2.60
CA ALA A 354 6.10 22.10 2.83
C ALA A 354 4.69 21.58 3.16
N LEU A 355 3.93 22.28 4.01
CA LEU A 355 2.53 21.93 4.29
C LEU A 355 1.65 22.09 3.04
N GLY A 356 1.89 23.14 2.26
CA GLY A 356 1.25 23.34 0.96
C GLY A 356 1.50 22.15 0.04
N GLU A 357 2.75 21.65 -0.02
CA GLU A 357 3.17 20.46 -0.76
C GLU A 357 2.60 19.13 -0.21
N GLY A 358 1.72 19.19 0.80
CA GLY A 358 1.06 18.02 1.36
C GLY A 358 1.92 17.24 2.34
N LEU A 359 3.09 17.75 2.75
CA LEU A 359 3.88 17.09 3.78
C LEU A 359 3.12 17.10 5.11
N PRO A 360 3.13 15.99 5.87
CA PRO A 360 2.54 15.96 7.19
C PRO A 360 3.29 16.89 8.14
N LEU A 361 2.62 17.36 9.19
CA LEU A 361 3.16 18.35 10.14
C LEU A 361 4.57 17.98 10.66
N ASN A 362 4.80 16.71 10.98
CA ASN A 362 6.10 16.25 11.48
C ASN A 362 7.22 16.39 10.44
N ALA A 363 6.91 16.21 9.15
CA ALA A 363 7.88 16.37 8.06
C ALA A 363 8.12 17.85 7.73
N ALA A 364 7.06 18.67 7.74
CA ALA A 364 7.17 20.11 7.50
C ALA A 364 8.05 20.84 8.54
N PHE A 365 8.10 20.35 9.78
CA PHE A 365 8.97 20.86 10.84
C PHE A 365 10.29 20.07 11.00
N SER A 366 10.67 19.25 10.01
CA SER A 366 11.91 18.49 10.05
C SER A 366 13.13 19.36 9.71
N ARG A 367 14.31 18.84 10.04
CA ARG A 367 15.60 19.43 9.65
C ARG A 367 15.75 19.60 8.14
N TRP A 368 15.19 18.70 7.32
CA TRP A 368 15.31 18.79 5.86
C TRP A 368 14.55 19.98 5.27
N VAL A 369 13.46 20.38 5.92
CA VAL A 369 12.65 21.54 5.48
C VAL A 369 13.20 22.83 6.06
N LEU A 370 13.44 22.88 7.38
CA LEU A 370 13.90 24.11 8.04
C LEU A 370 15.37 24.41 7.77
N GLY A 371 16.22 23.37 7.71
CA GLY A 371 17.66 23.48 7.56
C GLY A 371 18.41 23.77 8.85
N ASP A 372 19.70 23.42 8.87
CA ASP A 372 20.57 23.53 10.05
C ASP A 372 20.72 24.96 10.53
N GLU A 373 20.81 25.93 9.62
CA GLU A 373 20.99 27.34 9.96
C GLU A 373 19.80 27.87 10.75
N VAL A 374 18.56 27.59 10.31
CA VAL A 374 17.34 28.02 11.00
C VAL A 374 17.24 27.37 12.37
N ILE A 375 17.47 26.06 12.48
CA ILE A 375 17.35 25.35 13.75
C ILE A 375 18.41 25.81 14.76
N SER A 376 19.66 25.97 14.32
CA SER A 376 20.78 26.35 15.19
C SER A 376 20.82 27.84 15.53
N THR A 377 20.45 28.72 14.59
CA THR A 377 20.59 30.17 14.74
C THR A 377 19.32 30.82 15.29
N ASP A 378 18.18 30.53 14.67
CA ASP A 378 16.91 31.17 15.01
C ASP A 378 16.31 30.48 16.24
N LEU A 379 16.20 29.14 16.19
CA LEU A 379 15.58 28.34 17.27
C LEU A 379 16.55 28.00 18.40
N ARG A 380 17.87 28.13 18.17
CA ARG A 380 18.94 27.83 19.14
C ARG A 380 18.92 26.39 19.67
N LEU A 381 18.64 25.44 18.78
CA LEU A 381 18.58 24.01 19.07
C LEU A 381 19.63 23.22 18.27
N PRO A 382 20.02 22.00 18.71
CA PRO A 382 20.92 21.13 17.95
C PRO A 382 20.21 20.48 16.75
N PRO A 383 20.58 20.80 15.48
CA PRO A 383 19.87 20.33 14.29
C PRO A 383 19.79 18.80 14.17
N GLU A 384 20.86 18.09 14.53
CA GLU A 384 20.97 16.63 14.45
C GLU A 384 19.95 15.86 15.30
N SER A 385 19.22 16.54 16.18
CA SER A 385 18.15 15.93 16.98
C SER A 385 16.81 15.84 16.24
N PHE A 386 16.68 16.39 15.03
CA PHE A 386 15.39 16.59 14.34
C PHE A 386 15.39 16.14 12.88
N ASP A 387 16.15 15.09 12.53
CA ASP A 387 16.27 14.60 11.15
C ASP A 387 14.91 14.24 10.52
N ALA A 388 14.06 13.46 11.21
CA ALA A 388 12.74 13.05 10.68
C ALA A 388 11.56 13.37 11.63
N ASP A 389 11.84 13.84 12.84
CA ASP A 389 10.83 14.05 13.87
C ASP A 389 10.62 15.53 14.21
N GLY A 390 9.89 16.25 13.36
CA GLY A 390 9.47 17.63 13.62
C GLY A 390 8.54 17.78 14.82
N ARG A 391 7.94 16.68 15.35
CA ARG A 391 7.17 16.75 16.62
C ARG A 391 8.10 17.00 17.80
N GLY A 392 9.31 16.43 17.76
CA GLY A 392 10.37 16.69 18.72
C GLY A 392 10.75 18.17 18.72
N LEU A 393 10.88 18.77 17.53
CA LEU A 393 11.19 20.20 17.38
C LEU A 393 10.07 21.07 17.96
N LEU A 394 8.81 20.83 17.57
CA LEU A 394 7.65 21.55 18.12
C LEU A 394 7.57 21.42 19.65
N SER A 395 7.85 20.23 20.19
CA SER A 395 7.87 20.00 21.64
C SER A 395 8.98 20.80 22.33
N ALA A 396 10.18 20.84 21.74
CA ALA A 396 11.30 21.65 22.25
C ALA A 396 10.99 23.14 22.24
N MET A 397 10.21 23.61 21.25
CA MET A 397 9.70 24.98 21.17
C MET A 397 8.48 25.25 22.06
N GLY A 398 8.06 24.28 22.88
CA GLY A 398 7.02 24.48 23.89
C GLY A 398 5.59 24.36 23.37
N PHE A 399 5.36 23.56 22.33
CA PHE A 399 4.03 23.04 21.99
C PHE A 399 3.76 21.74 22.78
N SER A 400 2.56 21.61 23.33
CA SER A 400 2.19 20.39 24.06
C SER A 400 1.86 19.25 23.09
N ARG A 401 1.93 17.99 23.55
CA ARG A 401 1.46 16.84 22.76
C ARG A 401 0.02 17.02 22.25
N LYS A 402 -0.84 17.67 23.04
CA LYS A 402 -2.22 17.98 22.66
C LYS A 402 -2.28 19.03 21.54
N ASP A 403 -1.44 20.07 21.59
CA ASP A 403 -1.34 21.06 20.50
C ASP A 403 -0.94 20.37 19.20
N ILE A 404 0.10 19.54 19.24
CA ILE A 404 0.62 18.83 18.05
C ILE A 404 -0.44 17.89 17.48
N GLN A 405 -1.09 17.07 18.31
CA GLN A 405 -2.18 16.18 17.86
C GLN A 405 -3.36 16.97 17.27
N THR A 406 -3.70 18.12 17.87
CA THR A 406 -4.78 18.98 17.35
C THR A 406 -4.39 19.61 16.02
N ALA A 407 -3.13 20.05 15.86
CA ALA A 407 -2.61 20.60 14.63
C ALA A 407 -2.57 19.53 13.51
N GLU A 408 -2.10 18.33 13.80
CA GLU A 408 -2.10 17.20 12.85
C GLU A 408 -3.51 16.84 12.40
N ALA A 409 -4.44 16.67 13.35
CA ALA A 409 -5.85 16.42 13.03
C ALA A 409 -6.50 17.60 12.29
N THR A 410 -6.01 18.82 12.49
CA THR A 410 -6.48 19.98 11.75
C THR A 410 -6.06 19.88 10.30
N LEU A 411 -4.80 19.52 10.02
CA LEU A 411 -4.13 19.53 8.71
C LEU A 411 -4.45 18.33 7.81
N ASP A 412 -4.88 17.20 8.39
CA ASP A 412 -5.20 15.99 7.63
C ASP A 412 -6.20 16.28 6.48
N ASN A 413 -5.79 15.98 5.23
CA ASN A 413 -6.50 16.21 3.97
C ASN A 413 -6.99 17.65 3.68
N ARG A 414 -6.59 18.68 4.44
CA ARG A 414 -7.12 20.05 4.26
C ARG A 414 -6.78 20.69 2.93
N SER A 415 -5.55 20.52 2.45
CA SER A 415 -5.11 21.15 1.20
C SER A 415 -6.01 20.68 0.06
N GLU A 416 -6.29 19.37 0.03
CA GLU A 416 -7.18 18.75 -0.95
C GLU A 416 -8.64 19.20 -0.77
N ASP A 417 -9.15 19.27 0.46
CA ASP A 417 -10.49 19.81 0.74
C ASP A 417 -10.64 21.26 0.25
N THR A 418 -9.60 22.08 0.46
CA THR A 418 -9.56 23.48 0.05
C THR A 418 -9.54 23.59 -1.47
N ALA A 419 -8.68 22.81 -2.14
CA ALA A 419 -8.60 22.75 -3.58
C ALA A 419 -9.89 22.23 -4.21
N SER A 420 -10.52 21.21 -3.61
CA SER A 420 -11.82 20.68 -4.02
C SER A 420 -12.93 21.71 -3.85
N ALA A 421 -12.92 22.51 -2.78
CA ALA A 421 -13.86 23.61 -2.61
C ALA A 421 -13.67 24.71 -3.66
N ILE A 422 -12.41 25.06 -3.99
CA ILE A 422 -12.07 26.01 -5.05
C ILE A 422 -12.47 25.47 -6.44
N ALA A 423 -12.27 24.18 -6.68
CA ALA A 423 -12.66 23.51 -7.91
C ALA A 423 -14.20 23.47 -8.04
N ALA A 424 -14.91 23.16 -6.96
CA ALA A 424 -16.38 23.17 -6.90
C ALA A 424 -16.96 24.58 -7.11
N ASP A 425 -16.30 25.61 -6.57
CA ASP A 425 -16.58 27.02 -6.87
C ASP A 425 -16.55 27.27 -8.38
N CYS A 426 -15.60 26.68 -9.10
CA CYS A 426 -15.47 26.70 -10.57
C CYS A 426 -16.34 25.65 -11.28
N GLY A 427 -17.21 24.97 -10.53
CA GLY A 427 -18.15 23.97 -11.01
C GLY A 427 -17.58 22.56 -11.23
N ILE A 428 -16.33 22.29 -10.85
CA ILE A 428 -15.72 20.96 -11.00
C ILE A 428 -16.04 20.10 -9.78
N ALA A 429 -16.72 18.98 -9.99
CA ALA A 429 -16.98 18.00 -8.95
C ALA A 429 -15.85 16.97 -8.83
N VAL A 430 -15.53 16.58 -7.60
CA VAL A 430 -14.53 15.56 -7.26
C VAL A 430 -15.21 14.45 -6.48
N GLY A 431 -14.79 13.21 -6.73
CA GLY A 431 -15.40 12.02 -6.14
C GLY A 431 -16.66 11.54 -6.88
N ALA A 432 -17.05 10.31 -6.56
CA ALA A 432 -18.20 9.62 -7.12
C ALA A 432 -18.81 8.71 -6.05
N SER A 433 -20.11 8.41 -6.18
CA SER A 433 -20.72 7.32 -5.41
C SER A 433 -20.39 5.98 -6.07
N ALA A 434 -20.53 4.88 -5.31
CA ALA A 434 -20.38 3.53 -5.85
C ALA A 434 -21.29 3.28 -7.07
N GLU A 435 -22.52 3.82 -7.06
CA GLU A 435 -23.45 3.71 -8.18
C GLU A 435 -22.94 4.43 -9.43
N ALA A 436 -22.32 5.61 -9.27
CA ALA A 436 -21.76 6.35 -10.38
C ALA A 436 -20.53 5.65 -10.98
N GLU A 437 -19.68 5.05 -10.13
CA GLU A 437 -18.54 4.25 -10.58
C GLU A 437 -19.00 3.01 -11.37
N ILE A 438 -20.00 2.29 -10.86
CA ILE A 438 -20.61 1.15 -11.56
C ILE A 438 -21.22 1.60 -12.89
N ALA A 439 -21.97 2.71 -12.90
CA ALA A 439 -22.62 3.20 -14.12
C ALA A 439 -21.59 3.58 -15.20
N LEU A 440 -20.50 4.26 -14.82
CA LEU A 440 -19.41 4.60 -15.75
C LEU A 440 -18.71 3.34 -16.27
N ALA A 441 -18.36 2.42 -15.37
CA ALA A 441 -17.72 1.16 -15.75
C ALA A 441 -18.60 0.31 -16.68
N ALA A 442 -19.90 0.21 -16.41
CA ALA A 442 -20.87 -0.49 -17.24
C ALA A 442 -21.01 0.14 -18.64
N ALA A 443 -21.02 1.48 -18.73
CA ALA A 443 -21.05 2.18 -20.00
C ALA A 443 -19.77 1.93 -20.83
N CYS A 444 -18.59 1.98 -20.19
CA CYS A 444 -17.31 1.63 -20.80
C CYS A 444 -17.29 0.15 -21.25
N ALA A 445 -17.75 -0.77 -20.42
CA ALA A 445 -17.84 -2.20 -20.75
C ALA A 445 -18.74 -2.44 -21.95
N LYS A 446 -19.88 -1.76 -22.03
CA LYS A 446 -20.77 -1.82 -23.19
C LYS A 446 -20.11 -1.31 -24.47
N ALA A 447 -19.34 -0.21 -24.39
CA ALA A 447 -18.60 0.31 -25.54
C ALA A 447 -17.51 -0.66 -26.02
N LEU A 448 -16.81 -1.30 -25.08
CA LEU A 448 -15.74 -2.26 -25.36
C LEU A 448 -16.25 -3.66 -25.71
N GLY A 449 -17.48 -4.00 -25.32
CA GLY A 449 -18.05 -5.34 -25.43
C GLY A 449 -17.50 -6.29 -24.37
N GLY A 450 -17.36 -5.82 -23.12
CA GLY A 450 -16.69 -6.51 -22.01
C GLY A 450 -15.38 -5.80 -21.62
N ASN A 451 -14.43 -6.56 -21.09
CA ASN A 451 -13.04 -6.12 -20.86
C ASN A 451 -12.83 -4.97 -19.88
N VAL A 452 -13.77 -4.75 -18.96
CA VAL A 452 -13.62 -3.80 -17.86
C VAL A 452 -13.59 -4.57 -16.56
N VAL A 453 -12.53 -4.36 -15.78
CA VAL A 453 -12.42 -4.83 -14.41
C VAL A 453 -12.54 -3.62 -13.50
N LEU A 454 -13.59 -3.57 -12.69
CA LEU A 454 -13.83 -2.53 -11.70
C LEU A 454 -13.07 -2.88 -10.42
N SER A 455 -12.21 -1.96 -9.95
CA SER A 455 -11.59 -2.08 -8.63
C SER A 455 -12.63 -1.73 -7.57
N VAL A 456 -12.90 -2.64 -6.64
CA VAL A 456 -13.81 -2.42 -5.52
C VAL A 456 -12.98 -2.18 -4.27
N GLY A 457 -12.82 -0.90 -3.94
CA GLY A 457 -12.12 -0.46 -2.73
C GLY A 457 -13.00 -0.50 -1.48
N SER A 458 -12.41 -0.13 -0.34
CA SER A 458 -13.10 -0.09 0.97
C SER A 458 -14.31 0.85 1.03
N ARG A 459 -14.43 1.83 0.12
CA ARG A 459 -15.54 2.79 0.07
C ARG A 459 -16.87 2.16 -0.34
N GLY A 460 -16.85 1.15 -1.22
CA GLY A 460 -18.06 0.50 -1.76
C GLY A 460 -18.41 -0.83 -1.11
N GLY A 461 -17.43 -1.47 -0.44
CA GLY A 461 -17.63 -2.74 0.24
C GLY A 461 -18.14 -3.86 -0.67
N LEU A 462 -18.74 -4.90 -0.07
CA LEU A 462 -19.30 -6.03 -0.81
C LEU A 462 -20.59 -5.67 -1.57
N ASP A 463 -21.34 -4.66 -1.12
CA ASP A 463 -22.55 -4.21 -1.82
C ASP A 463 -22.23 -3.66 -3.22
N MET A 464 -21.14 -2.87 -3.35
CA MET A 464 -20.65 -2.40 -4.65
C MET A 464 -20.20 -3.56 -5.54
N MET A 465 -19.54 -4.59 -4.96
CA MET A 465 -19.15 -5.79 -5.69
C MET A 465 -20.37 -6.49 -6.29
N GLU A 466 -21.40 -6.76 -5.48
CA GLU A 466 -22.61 -7.44 -5.94
C GLU A 466 -23.35 -6.62 -7.02
N ALA A 467 -23.49 -5.32 -6.81
CA ALA A 467 -24.12 -4.42 -7.78
C ALA A 467 -23.35 -4.37 -9.12
N ALA A 468 -22.01 -4.32 -9.07
CA ALA A 468 -21.18 -4.35 -10.26
C ALA A 468 -21.29 -5.68 -11.03
N LEU A 469 -21.30 -6.81 -10.30
CA LEU A 469 -21.49 -8.14 -10.89
C LEU A 469 -22.87 -8.28 -11.54
N ALA A 470 -23.92 -7.70 -10.94
CA ALA A 470 -25.27 -7.69 -11.50
C ALA A 470 -25.35 -6.93 -12.85
N GLU A 471 -24.51 -5.91 -13.03
CA GLU A 471 -24.32 -5.20 -14.32
C GLU A 471 -23.41 -5.94 -15.31
N GLY A 472 -22.91 -7.12 -14.94
CA GLY A 472 -22.06 -7.97 -15.79
C GLY A 472 -20.60 -7.52 -15.86
N LEU A 473 -20.14 -6.68 -14.91
CA LEU A 473 -18.74 -6.30 -14.81
C LEU A 473 -17.89 -7.41 -14.18
N ALA A 474 -16.60 -7.42 -14.51
CA ALA A 474 -15.63 -8.10 -13.68
C ALA A 474 -15.20 -7.16 -12.54
N VAL A 475 -14.85 -7.72 -11.39
CA VAL A 475 -14.47 -6.95 -10.21
C VAL A 475 -13.15 -7.46 -9.63
N GLN A 476 -12.31 -6.55 -9.16
CA GLN A 476 -11.12 -6.85 -8.38
C GLN A 476 -11.34 -6.35 -6.95
N LEU A 477 -11.05 -7.22 -5.98
CA LEU A 477 -11.04 -6.94 -4.56
C LEU A 477 -9.61 -7.07 -4.06
N VAL A 478 -9.09 -5.99 -3.48
CA VAL A 478 -7.74 -5.97 -2.92
C VAL A 478 -7.86 -6.00 -1.40
N GLY A 479 -7.45 -7.12 -0.82
CA GLY A 479 -7.40 -7.30 0.62
C GLY A 479 -6.25 -6.53 1.26
N HIS A 480 -6.42 -6.15 2.52
CA HIS A 480 -5.37 -5.59 3.35
C HIS A 480 -5.27 -6.39 4.64
N ARG A 481 -4.05 -6.78 4.99
CA ARG A 481 -3.81 -7.46 6.25
C ARG A 481 -4.11 -6.51 7.40
N ILE A 482 -5.10 -6.85 8.21
CA ILE A 482 -5.43 -6.05 9.39
C ILE A 482 -4.30 -6.19 10.42
N ALA A 483 -3.81 -5.05 10.91
CA ALA A 483 -2.82 -5.03 11.98
C ALA A 483 -3.38 -5.68 13.26
N ALA A 484 -2.49 -6.18 14.13
CA ALA A 484 -2.90 -6.71 15.43
C ALA A 484 -3.77 -5.66 16.19
N GLY A 485 -4.97 -6.08 16.61
CA GLY A 485 -5.88 -5.24 17.37
C GLY A 485 -5.30 -4.80 18.72
N GLU A 486 -5.91 -3.79 19.34
CA GLU A 486 -5.44 -3.20 20.60
C GLU A 486 -5.31 -4.25 21.72
N ASP A 487 -6.27 -5.18 21.83
CA ASP A 487 -6.21 -6.29 22.79
C ASP A 487 -4.99 -7.19 22.59
N VAL A 488 -4.64 -7.49 21.33
CA VAL A 488 -3.48 -8.32 21.00
C VAL A 488 -2.19 -7.55 21.30
N ARG A 489 -2.14 -6.26 20.98
CA ARG A 489 -1.00 -5.39 21.29
C ARG A 489 -0.78 -5.26 22.80
N ALA A 490 -1.81 -4.94 23.57
CA ALA A 490 -1.75 -4.83 25.02
C ALA A 490 -1.33 -6.16 25.67
N ARG A 491 -1.84 -7.29 25.15
CA ARG A 491 -1.42 -8.62 25.61
C ARG A 491 0.05 -8.88 25.27
N MET A 492 0.52 -8.49 24.08
CA MET A 492 1.92 -8.65 23.69
C MET A 492 2.85 -7.77 24.53
N GLU A 493 2.50 -6.51 24.79
CA GLU A 493 3.24 -5.63 25.70
C GLU A 493 3.39 -6.25 27.09
N HIS A 494 2.30 -6.80 27.63
CA HIS A 494 2.35 -7.50 28.90
C HIS A 494 3.25 -8.75 28.86
N ILE A 495 3.16 -9.55 27.79
CA ILE A 495 4.02 -10.73 27.60
C ILE A 495 5.50 -10.34 27.52
N LEU A 496 5.83 -9.26 26.81
CA LEU A 496 7.19 -8.75 26.69
C LEU A 496 7.73 -8.24 28.02
N ALA A 497 6.92 -7.50 28.79
CA ALA A 497 7.30 -7.07 30.14
C ALA A 497 7.60 -8.27 31.06
N LEU A 498 6.76 -9.32 31.02
CA LEU A 498 7.02 -10.56 31.75
C LEU A 498 8.31 -11.25 31.29
N ALA A 499 8.58 -11.27 29.98
CA ALA A 499 9.80 -11.86 29.45
C ALA A 499 11.06 -11.11 29.91
N GLU A 500 11.02 -9.77 29.97
CA GLU A 500 12.10 -8.94 30.50
C GLU A 500 12.34 -9.16 32.01
N GLU A 501 11.26 -9.26 32.79
CA GLU A 501 11.35 -9.59 34.22
C GLU A 501 12.03 -10.96 34.42
N MET A 502 11.61 -11.98 33.67
CA MET A 502 12.20 -13.32 33.72
C MET A 502 13.67 -13.35 33.28
N ALA A 503 14.04 -12.58 32.25
CA ALA A 503 15.43 -12.47 31.80
C ALA A 503 16.31 -11.80 32.87
N THR A 504 15.81 -10.74 33.50
CA THR A 504 16.50 -10.03 34.59
C THR A 504 16.69 -10.94 35.81
N GLU A 505 15.69 -11.76 36.15
CA GLU A 505 15.80 -12.75 37.23
C GLU A 505 16.81 -13.86 36.91
N ALA A 506 16.94 -14.25 35.64
CA ALA A 506 17.93 -15.25 35.21
C ALA A 506 19.38 -14.70 35.21
N GLU A 507 19.56 -13.41 34.92
CA GLU A 507 20.86 -12.72 34.97
C GLU A 507 21.26 -12.25 36.38
N ALA A 508 20.29 -12.17 37.31
CA ALA A 508 20.60 -11.87 38.70
C ALA A 508 21.62 -12.90 39.21
N PRO A 509 22.76 -12.45 39.78
CA PRO A 509 23.75 -13.39 40.28
C PRO A 509 23.06 -14.27 41.32
N THR A 510 22.96 -15.56 41.03
CA THR A 510 22.71 -16.54 42.07
C THR A 510 23.84 -16.33 43.05
N ALA A 511 23.52 -15.71 44.19
CA ALA A 511 24.49 -15.45 45.23
C ALA A 511 25.08 -16.80 45.60
N ALA A 512 26.27 -17.09 45.07
CA ALA A 512 27.10 -18.16 45.56
C ALA A 512 27.18 -17.91 47.07
N PRO A 513 26.78 -18.86 47.93
CA PRO A 513 26.71 -18.60 49.35
C PRO A 513 28.10 -18.18 49.80
N SER A 514 28.26 -16.91 50.13
CA SER A 514 29.48 -16.32 50.64
C SER A 514 29.70 -16.87 52.03
N ARG A 515 30.32 -18.05 52.14
CA ARG A 515 30.88 -18.54 53.40
C ARG A 515 32.36 -18.22 53.45
N GLY A 516 32.63 -16.96 53.81
CA GLY A 516 33.87 -16.62 54.50
C GLY A 516 33.85 -17.27 55.89
N ALA A 517 34.73 -18.27 56.04
CA ALA A 517 35.24 -18.88 57.27
C ALA A 517 34.64 -18.49 58.63
N GLU A 518 34.01 -19.46 59.30
CA GLU A 518 34.43 -19.90 60.64
C GLU A 518 34.35 -21.43 60.74
N ALA A 519 35.30 -22.01 61.46
CA ALA A 519 35.65 -23.42 61.47
C ALA A 519 34.54 -24.32 62.07
N GLY A 520 34.24 -25.42 61.37
CA GLY A 520 33.46 -26.53 61.93
C GLY A 520 33.30 -27.65 60.92
N HIS A 521 34.12 -28.68 61.03
CA HIS A 521 33.96 -29.93 60.29
C HIS A 521 32.55 -30.48 60.56
N ALA A 522 31.62 -30.37 59.60
CA ALA A 522 30.34 -31.06 59.68
C ALA A 522 30.61 -32.56 59.64
N ARG A 523 30.57 -33.18 60.82
CA ARG A 523 30.80 -34.60 61.01
C ARG A 523 29.72 -35.35 60.22
N ARG A 524 30.11 -36.13 59.20
CA ARG A 524 29.19 -37.03 58.49
C ARG A 524 28.57 -37.99 59.50
N ILE A 525 27.32 -37.76 59.87
CA ILE A 525 26.54 -38.66 60.72
C ILE A 525 26.03 -39.77 59.81
N ARG A 526 26.36 -41.02 60.13
CA ARG A 526 25.81 -42.17 59.40
C ARG A 526 24.38 -42.41 59.85
N LEU A 527 23.53 -42.78 58.88
CA LEU A 527 22.18 -43.25 59.14
C LEU A 527 22.21 -44.52 60.03
N PRO A 528 21.20 -44.73 60.88
CA PRO A 528 21.10 -45.93 61.71
C PRO A 528 20.93 -47.19 60.85
N ASP A 529 21.52 -48.30 61.29
CA ASP A 529 21.41 -49.59 60.59
C ASP A 529 19.94 -50.09 60.51
N ARG A 530 19.08 -49.65 61.44
CA ARG A 530 17.63 -49.90 61.42
C ARG A 530 16.87 -48.58 61.56
N ARG A 531 16.51 -47.99 60.43
CA ARG A 531 15.87 -46.67 60.33
C ARG A 531 14.34 -46.71 60.41
N LYS A 532 13.76 -45.68 61.02
CA LYS A 532 12.35 -45.35 60.86
C LYS A 532 12.17 -44.60 59.54
N GLY A 533 10.97 -44.66 58.99
CA GLY A 533 10.70 -44.09 57.69
C GLY A 533 9.21 -44.16 57.37
N TYR A 534 8.81 -43.33 56.43
CA TYR A 534 7.46 -43.23 55.93
C TYR A 534 7.41 -43.76 54.50
N ILE A 535 6.35 -44.52 54.20
CA ILE A 535 6.14 -45.07 52.86
C ILE A 535 4.80 -44.56 52.36
N GLN A 536 4.86 -43.77 51.29
CA GLN A 536 3.65 -43.29 50.62
C GLN A 536 3.48 -43.95 49.27
N LYS A 537 2.30 -44.51 49.06
CA LYS A 537 1.90 -45.00 47.75
C LYS A 537 1.27 -43.86 46.94
N ALA A 538 1.73 -43.70 45.70
CA ALA A 538 1.14 -42.82 44.71
C ALA A 538 0.77 -43.61 43.45
N ALA A 539 -0.07 -43.02 42.59
CA ALA A 539 -0.36 -43.54 41.28
C ALA A 539 -0.11 -42.46 40.23
N VAL A 540 0.69 -42.77 39.22
CA VAL A 540 1.00 -41.88 38.10
C VAL A 540 0.73 -42.65 36.81
N GLY A 541 -0.18 -42.12 35.97
CA GLY A 541 -0.56 -42.78 34.71
C GLY A 541 -1.12 -44.20 34.87
N GLY A 542 -1.78 -44.50 35.99
CA GLY A 542 -2.31 -45.84 36.29
C GLY A 542 -1.30 -46.83 36.89
N HIS A 543 -0.01 -46.49 36.94
CA HIS A 543 1.02 -47.30 37.58
C HIS A 543 1.25 -46.85 39.03
N LYS A 544 1.44 -47.81 39.94
CA LYS A 544 1.64 -47.55 41.36
C LYS A 544 3.14 -47.37 41.66
N VAL A 545 3.49 -46.25 42.27
CA VAL A 545 4.84 -45.93 42.73
C VAL A 545 4.81 -45.76 44.25
N TYR A 546 5.91 -46.09 44.93
CA TYR A 546 6.05 -45.92 46.36
C TYR A 546 7.25 -45.04 46.64
N LEU A 547 7.05 -44.01 47.44
CA LEU A 547 8.11 -43.14 47.95
C LEU A 547 8.46 -43.61 49.35
N HIS A 548 9.72 -43.96 49.57
CA HIS A 548 10.23 -44.42 50.86
C HIS A 548 11.19 -43.41 51.44
N THR A 549 11.02 -43.04 52.71
CA THR A 549 12.00 -42.23 53.42
C THR A 549 12.81 -43.05 54.41
N GLY A 550 14.05 -42.61 54.67
CA GLY A 550 14.88 -43.07 55.77
C GLY A 550 15.21 -41.90 56.69
N GLU A 551 14.89 -42.01 57.97
CA GLU A 551 15.14 -40.97 58.97
C GLU A 551 16.36 -41.32 59.86
N PHE A 552 17.01 -40.29 60.38
CA PHE A 552 18.00 -40.40 61.45
C PHE A 552 17.30 -40.66 62.81
N ASP A 553 18.07 -41.00 63.85
CA ASP A 553 17.52 -41.32 65.18
C ASP A 553 16.76 -40.14 65.84
N ASP A 554 17.05 -38.90 65.41
CA ASP A 554 16.38 -37.69 65.86
C ASP A 554 15.09 -37.37 65.08
N GLY A 555 14.71 -38.21 64.12
CA GLY A 555 13.54 -38.05 63.27
C GLY A 555 13.75 -37.10 62.08
N SER A 556 14.96 -36.58 61.88
CA SER A 556 15.28 -35.80 60.69
C SER A 556 15.42 -36.70 59.46
N LEU A 557 15.05 -36.19 58.29
CA LEU A 557 15.07 -36.94 57.04
C LEU A 557 16.52 -37.11 56.53
N GLY A 558 16.93 -38.36 56.30
CA GLY A 558 18.28 -38.67 55.81
C GLY A 558 18.35 -39.12 54.36
N GLU A 559 17.36 -39.86 53.86
CA GLU A 559 17.33 -40.35 52.48
C GLU A 559 15.90 -40.58 51.96
N ILE A 560 15.75 -40.57 50.64
CA ILE A 560 14.48 -40.81 49.93
C ILE A 560 14.76 -41.77 48.76
N PHE A 561 13.91 -42.78 48.59
CA PHE A 561 13.96 -43.78 47.51
C PHE A 561 12.63 -43.92 46.77
#